data_AF-E7GRW2-F1
#
_entry.id   AF-E7GRW2-F1
#
_cell.length_a   1.000
_cell.length_b   1.000
_cell.length_c   1.000
_cell.angle_alpha   90.00
_cell.angle_beta   90.00
_cell.angle_gamma   90.00
#
_symmetry.space_group_name_H-M   'P 1'
#
loop_
_entity.id
_entity.type
_entity.pdbx_description
1 polymer ?
#
loop_
_entity_poly.entity_id
_entity_poly.type
_entity_poly.pdbx_seq_one_letter_code
_entity_poly.pdbx_strand_id
1 'polypeptide(L)'
;MKKQDKRGKTGAEREMEAGTDQERREEELKEILSYYSSMTSPSSQENIVSMMQEIQELYGWISAEHKEMAAEAAGVKLSVIDCIMKLYKSLKPAPYRHRMTFCTGKKLSQGRPKSPGHSKKRTWD
;
A
#
# COMPACT_ATOMS: atom_id res chain seq x y z
N MET A 1 53.03 -25.87 -5.74
CA MET A 1 51.99 -24.99 -5.18
C MET A 1 50.86 -24.82 -6.18
N LYS A 2 49.64 -25.24 -5.84
CA LYS A 2 48.43 -25.06 -6.67
C LYS A 2 47.89 -23.64 -6.43
N LYS A 3 48.02 -22.73 -7.40
CA LYS A 3 47.25 -21.48 -7.40
C LYS A 3 45.87 -21.81 -7.92
N GLN A 4 44.89 -21.86 -7.03
CA GLN A 4 43.50 -21.97 -7.41
C GLN A 4 43.01 -20.62 -7.96
N ASP A 5 42.59 -20.69 -9.21
CA ASP A 5 41.78 -19.75 -9.94
C ASP A 5 40.47 -19.48 -9.18
N LYS A 6 40.25 -18.23 -8.72
CA LYS A 6 38.98 -17.79 -8.14
C LYS A 6 37.95 -17.65 -9.26
N ARG A 7 37.44 -18.80 -9.69
CA ARG A 7 36.35 -18.88 -10.67
C ARG A 7 35.11 -18.22 -10.08
N GLY A 8 34.67 -17.17 -10.76
CA GLY A 8 33.45 -16.45 -10.45
C GLY A 8 32.28 -17.40 -10.31
N LYS A 9 31.47 -17.16 -9.28
CA LYS A 9 30.26 -17.92 -8.99
C LYS A 9 29.30 -17.76 -10.17
N THR A 10 29.03 -18.86 -10.86
CA THR A 10 28.16 -18.95 -12.04
C THR A 10 26.71 -18.64 -11.67
N GLY A 11 26.07 -17.74 -12.41
CA GLY A 11 24.72 -17.21 -12.16
C GLY A 11 23.55 -18.19 -12.31
N ALA A 12 23.78 -19.50 -12.33
CA ALA A 12 22.73 -20.52 -12.55
C ALA A 12 21.98 -20.94 -11.26
N GLU A 13 22.55 -20.76 -10.07
CA GLU A 13 21.86 -21.07 -8.80
C GLU A 13 20.75 -20.06 -8.46
N ARG A 14 20.73 -18.89 -9.10
CA ARG A 14 19.80 -17.80 -8.73
C ARG A 14 18.39 -17.97 -9.32
N GLU A 15 18.19 -18.91 -10.24
CA GLU A 15 16.92 -19.05 -10.99
C GLU A 15 16.00 -20.16 -10.44
N MET A 16 16.50 -21.09 -9.62
CA MET A 16 15.66 -22.12 -8.96
C MET A 16 15.02 -21.66 -7.64
N GLU A 17 15.53 -20.59 -7.01
CA GLU A 17 15.04 -20.10 -5.70
C GLU A 17 13.77 -19.22 -5.79
N ALA A 18 13.42 -18.73 -6.98
CA ALA A 18 12.31 -17.79 -7.17
C ALA A 18 10.93 -18.46 -7.24
N GLY A 19 10.86 -19.75 -7.59
CA GLY A 19 9.60 -20.51 -7.64
C GLY A 19 9.04 -20.78 -6.23
N THR A 20 9.92 -21.17 -5.30
CA THR A 20 9.52 -21.57 -3.94
C THR A 20 9.04 -20.41 -3.08
N ASP A 21 9.62 -19.21 -3.27
CA ASP A 21 9.30 -18.05 -2.42
C ASP A 21 7.93 -17.45 -2.75
N GLN A 22 7.53 -17.52 -4.02
CA GLN A 22 6.19 -17.11 -4.46
C GLN A 22 5.12 -18.10 -3.98
N GLU A 23 5.34 -19.40 -4.16
CA GLU A 23 4.42 -20.44 -3.66
C GLU A 23 4.24 -20.33 -2.13
N ARG A 24 5.32 -20.11 -1.38
CA ARG A 24 5.27 -19.90 0.07
C ARG A 24 4.41 -18.71 0.47
N ARG A 25 4.51 -17.58 -0.25
CA ARG A 25 3.65 -16.40 -0.02
C ARG A 25 2.18 -16.68 -0.36
N GLU A 26 1.92 -17.49 -1.39
CA GLU A 26 0.55 -17.87 -1.74
C GLU A 26 -0.09 -18.78 -0.69
N GLU A 27 0.70 -19.67 -0.06
CA GLU A 27 0.24 -20.48 1.07
C GLU A 27 -0.07 -19.62 2.30
N GLU A 28 0.84 -18.71 2.69
CA GLU A 28 0.61 -17.78 3.82
C GLU A 28 -0.62 -16.89 3.58
N LEU A 29 -0.80 -16.43 2.35
CA LEU A 29 -1.98 -15.66 1.96
C LEU A 29 -3.27 -16.46 2.15
N LYS A 30 -3.29 -17.73 1.75
CA LYS A 30 -4.46 -18.61 1.95
C LYS A 30 -4.76 -18.82 3.43
N GLU A 31 -3.72 -18.95 4.26
CA GLU A 31 -3.87 -19.09 5.71
C GLU A 31 -4.53 -17.84 6.32
N ILE A 32 -4.04 -16.64 5.96
CA ILE A 32 -4.62 -15.36 6.40
C ILE A 32 -6.10 -15.28 5.99
N LEU A 33 -6.42 -15.52 4.72
CA LEU A 33 -7.80 -15.45 4.21
C LEU A 33 -8.71 -16.46 4.91
N SER A 34 -8.23 -17.69 5.10
CA SER A 34 -8.97 -18.75 5.80
C SER A 34 -9.28 -18.35 7.25
N TYR A 35 -8.29 -17.81 7.97
CA TYR A 35 -8.46 -17.36 9.35
C TYR A 35 -9.58 -16.33 9.48
N TYR A 36 -9.51 -15.25 8.68
CA TYR A 36 -10.53 -14.19 8.74
C TYR A 36 -11.90 -14.66 8.25
N SER A 37 -11.98 -15.53 7.24
CA SER A 37 -13.24 -16.10 6.77
C SER A 37 -13.96 -16.94 7.83
N SER A 38 -13.21 -17.55 8.75
CA SER A 38 -13.73 -18.41 9.82
C SER A 38 -14.21 -17.64 11.06
N MET A 39 -13.99 -16.32 11.12
CA MET A 39 -14.42 -15.50 12.25
C MET A 39 -15.95 -15.35 12.32
N THR A 40 -16.46 -14.98 13.50
CA THR A 40 -17.88 -14.70 13.70
C THR A 40 -18.38 -13.49 12.89
N SER A 41 -17.52 -12.51 12.61
CA SER A 41 -17.87 -11.26 11.92
C SER A 41 -16.84 -10.85 10.85
N PRO A 42 -16.66 -11.65 9.79
CA PRO A 42 -15.62 -11.43 8.78
C PRO A 42 -15.84 -10.13 7.98
N SER A 43 -17.10 -9.69 7.87
CA SER A 43 -17.49 -8.43 7.21
C SER A 43 -17.28 -7.18 8.06
N SER A 44 -16.79 -7.30 9.31
CA SER A 44 -16.51 -6.15 10.16
C SER A 44 -15.39 -5.31 9.54
N GLN A 45 -15.54 -3.98 9.57
CA GLN A 45 -14.55 -3.06 9.02
C GLN A 45 -13.18 -3.25 9.67
N GLU A 46 -13.12 -3.48 10.98
CA GLU A 46 -11.86 -3.74 11.71
C GLU A 46 -11.17 -5.00 11.20
N ASN A 47 -11.93 -6.09 11.03
CA ASN A 47 -11.40 -7.36 10.54
C ASN A 47 -10.92 -7.24 9.08
N ILE A 48 -11.67 -6.54 8.24
CA ILE A 48 -11.25 -6.29 6.86
C ILE A 48 -9.95 -5.47 6.81
N VAL A 49 -9.84 -4.43 7.65
CA VAL A 49 -8.62 -3.61 7.71
C VAL A 49 -7.43 -4.43 8.18
N SER A 50 -7.56 -5.21 9.26
CA SER A 50 -6.49 -6.07 9.78
C SER A 50 -6.05 -7.11 8.74
N MET A 51 -7.00 -7.81 8.11
CA MET A 51 -6.73 -8.76 7.03
C MET A 51 -5.94 -8.09 5.88
N MET A 52 -6.35 -6.91 5.44
CA MET A 52 -5.64 -6.19 4.37
C MET A 52 -4.26 -5.69 4.78
N GLN A 53 -4.04 -5.38 6.06
CA GLN A 53 -2.72 -5.01 6.58
C GLN A 53 -1.77 -6.21 6.58
N GLU A 54 -2.22 -7.39 7.00
CA GLU A 54 -1.42 -8.62 6.95
C GLU A 54 -1.04 -9.02 5.52
N ILE A 55 -2.00 -8.94 4.58
CA ILE A 55 -1.70 -9.14 3.15
C ILE A 55 -0.67 -8.13 2.65
N GLN A 56 -0.75 -6.87 3.09
CA GLN A 56 0.24 -5.86 2.75
C GLN A 56 1.61 -6.14 3.37
N GLU A 57 1.70 -6.68 4.57
CA GLU A 57 2.97 -7.04 5.19
C GLU A 57 3.67 -8.17 4.42
N LEU A 58 2.87 -9.11 3.89
CA LEU A 58 3.36 -10.24 3.10
C LEU A 58 3.90 -9.83 1.71
N TYR A 59 3.21 -8.92 1.02
CA TYR A 59 3.54 -8.54 -0.37
C TYR A 59 4.15 -7.13 -0.51
N GLY A 60 4.14 -6.32 0.55
CA GLY A 60 4.53 -4.91 0.56
C GLY A 60 3.48 -3.94 0.00
N TRP A 61 2.49 -4.43 -0.75
CA TRP A 61 1.40 -3.66 -1.36
C TRP A 61 0.17 -4.53 -1.65
N ILE A 62 -0.95 -3.88 -1.96
CA ILE A 62 -2.22 -4.54 -2.23
C ILE A 62 -2.53 -4.48 -3.73
N SER A 63 -2.45 -5.64 -4.41
CA SER A 63 -2.83 -5.81 -5.82
C SER A 63 -4.35 -5.84 -6.00
N ALA A 64 -4.83 -5.80 -7.25
CA ALA A 64 -6.27 -5.95 -7.52
C ALA A 64 -6.78 -7.34 -7.10
N GLU A 65 -6.00 -8.38 -7.37
CA GLU A 65 -6.27 -9.77 -6.98
C GLU A 65 -6.42 -9.91 -5.47
N HIS A 66 -5.52 -9.28 -4.69
CA HIS A 66 -5.61 -9.27 -3.22
C HIS A 66 -6.92 -8.66 -2.72
N LYS A 67 -7.46 -7.64 -3.41
CA LYS A 67 -8.76 -7.04 -3.03
C LYS A 67 -9.92 -7.98 -3.31
N GLU A 68 -9.88 -8.68 -4.43
CA GLU A 68 -10.92 -9.64 -4.82
C GLU A 68 -10.97 -10.80 -3.83
N MET A 69 -9.81 -11.37 -3.50
CA MET A 69 -9.72 -12.43 -2.48
C MET A 69 -10.16 -11.96 -1.09
N ALA A 70 -9.77 -10.76 -0.67
CA ALA A 70 -10.22 -10.19 0.59
C ALA A 70 -11.74 -9.92 0.61
N ALA A 71 -12.32 -9.48 -0.51
CA ALA A 71 -13.76 -9.27 -0.65
C ALA A 71 -14.52 -10.60 -0.53
N GLU A 72 -14.02 -11.65 -1.17
CA GLU A 72 -14.57 -13.00 -1.11
C GLU A 72 -14.48 -13.58 0.31
N ALA A 73 -13.31 -13.53 0.94
CA ALA A 73 -13.11 -14.04 2.30
C ALA A 73 -13.98 -13.32 3.35
N ALA A 74 -14.18 -12.01 3.18
CA ALA A 74 -15.05 -11.22 4.07
C ALA A 74 -16.54 -11.28 3.70
N GLY A 75 -16.90 -11.88 2.55
CA GLY A 75 -18.27 -11.92 2.04
C GLY A 75 -18.86 -10.56 1.67
N VAL A 76 -18.02 -9.60 1.26
CA VAL A 76 -18.42 -8.22 0.93
C VAL A 76 -18.21 -7.91 -0.56
N LYS A 77 -18.84 -6.84 -1.04
CA LYS A 77 -18.62 -6.36 -2.41
C LYS A 77 -17.24 -5.71 -2.52
N LEU A 78 -16.57 -5.89 -3.66
CA LEU A 78 -15.30 -5.23 -3.97
C LEU A 78 -15.35 -3.69 -3.77
N SER A 79 -16.50 -3.07 -4.05
CA SER A 79 -16.70 -1.64 -3.81
C SER A 79 -16.52 -1.22 -2.34
N VAL A 80 -16.81 -2.11 -1.39
CA VAL A 80 -16.59 -1.88 0.04
C VAL A 80 -15.10 -1.85 0.35
N ILE A 81 -14.35 -2.82 -0.19
CA ILE A 81 -12.89 -2.87 -0.09
C ILE A 81 -12.26 -1.60 -0.67
N ASP A 82 -12.72 -1.14 -1.83
CA ASP A 82 -12.24 0.11 -2.43
C ASP A 82 -12.55 1.35 -1.58
N CYS A 83 -13.69 1.39 -0.90
CA CYS A 83 -13.99 2.45 0.06
C CYS A 83 -13.06 2.41 1.28
N ILE A 84 -12.78 1.21 1.81
CA ILE A 84 -11.85 1.03 2.94
C ILE A 84 -10.44 1.48 2.54
N MET A 85 -9.96 1.13 1.36
CA MET A 85 -8.64 1.60 0.87
C MET A 85 -8.56 3.12 0.70
N LYS A 86 -9.68 3.79 0.35
CA LYS A 86 -9.73 5.26 0.29
C LYS A 86 -9.73 5.90 1.68
N LEU A 87 -10.34 5.24 2.66
CA LEU A 87 -10.45 5.70 4.04
C LEU A 87 -9.11 5.56 4.79
N TYR A 88 -8.45 4.41 4.66
CA TYR A 88 -7.22 4.09 5.37
C TYR A 88 -5.99 4.28 4.50
N LYS A 89 -5.29 5.42 4.68
CA LYS A 89 -4.04 5.75 3.96
C LYS A 89 -2.87 4.81 4.26
N SER A 90 -2.98 3.98 5.31
CA SER A 90 -2.00 2.93 5.63
C SER A 90 -2.02 1.78 4.62
N LEU A 91 -3.13 1.60 3.90
CA LEU A 91 -3.29 0.60 2.85
C LEU A 91 -2.77 1.16 1.51
N LYS A 92 -1.66 0.59 1.04
CA LYS A 92 -0.95 1.02 -0.15
C LYS A 92 -1.39 0.15 -1.34
N PRO A 93 -2.09 0.72 -2.32
CA PRO A 93 -2.36 0.00 -3.56
C PRO A 93 -1.03 -0.30 -4.28
N ALA A 94 -1.02 -1.39 -5.04
CA ALA A 94 0.11 -1.73 -5.90
C ALA A 94 0.53 -0.51 -6.73
N PRO A 95 1.85 -0.22 -6.82
CA PRO A 95 2.32 0.87 -7.63
C PRO A 95 1.92 0.60 -9.09
N TYR A 96 0.95 1.36 -9.61
CA TYR A 96 0.77 1.46 -11.05
C TYR A 96 2.11 1.84 -11.66
N ARG A 97 2.47 1.28 -12.83
CA ARG A 97 3.58 1.77 -13.67
C ARG A 97 3.29 3.24 -14.04
N HIS A 98 3.70 4.12 -13.13
CA HIS A 98 3.64 5.58 -13.09
C HIS A 98 2.26 6.24 -13.15
N ARG A 99 1.88 6.94 -12.07
CA ARG A 99 1.09 8.18 -12.18
C ARG A 99 1.84 9.32 -11.50
N MET A 100 2.42 10.18 -12.32
CA MET A 100 3.10 11.39 -11.89
C MET A 100 2.06 12.51 -11.85
N THR A 101 1.54 12.84 -10.67
CA THR A 101 0.58 13.94 -10.51
C THR A 101 1.33 15.19 -10.03
N PHE A 102 1.68 16.07 -10.97
CA PHE A 102 2.18 17.41 -10.66
C PHE A 102 1.01 18.37 -10.42
N CYS A 103 1.10 19.18 -9.36
CA CYS A 103 0.20 20.31 -9.17
C CYS A 103 0.54 21.42 -10.17
N THR A 104 -0.13 21.49 -11.32
CA THR A 104 -0.13 22.68 -12.20
C THR A 104 -1.17 23.73 -11.77
N GLY A 105 -1.33 23.91 -10.46
CA GLY A 105 -2.12 25.03 -9.92
C GLY A 105 -1.25 26.29 -9.87
N LYS A 106 -1.69 27.37 -10.52
CA LYS A 106 -1.08 28.73 -10.52
C LYS A 106 -0.97 29.42 -9.13
N LYS A 107 -0.94 28.68 -8.01
CA LYS A 107 -0.95 29.25 -6.65
C LYS A 107 0.21 28.80 -5.75
N LEU A 108 1.34 28.36 -6.31
CA LEU A 108 2.57 28.09 -5.52
C LEU A 108 3.72 29.09 -5.80
N SER A 109 3.41 30.26 -6.35
CA SER A 109 4.39 31.35 -6.50
C SER A 109 3.79 32.70 -6.10
N GLN A 110 3.35 32.83 -4.86
CA GLN A 110 3.09 34.14 -4.27
C GLN A 110 3.65 34.12 -2.85
N GLY A 111 4.91 34.52 -2.71
CA GLY A 111 5.44 34.96 -1.43
C GLY A 111 4.50 36.03 -0.87
N ARG A 112 4.19 35.96 0.42
CA ARG A 112 3.37 36.98 1.10
C ARG A 112 3.99 38.38 0.86
N PRO A 113 3.26 39.33 0.26
CA PRO A 113 3.63 40.73 0.39
C PRO A 113 3.31 41.16 1.83
N LYS A 114 4.29 41.69 2.55
CA LYS A 114 4.03 42.48 3.76
C LYS A 114 3.37 43.78 3.30
N SER A 115 2.10 43.98 3.59
CA SER A 115 1.42 45.27 3.34
C SER A 115 1.95 46.33 4.32
N PRO A 116 2.32 47.53 3.84
CA PRO A 116 2.66 48.66 4.69
C PRO A 116 1.39 49.26 5.31
N GLY A 117 1.56 49.84 6.50
CA GLY A 117 0.47 50.27 7.37
C GLY A 117 -0.49 51.30 6.77
N HIS A 118 -1.72 51.29 7.29
CA HIS A 118 -2.62 52.43 7.24
C HIS A 118 -3.30 52.61 8.59
N SER A 119 -3.01 53.77 9.18
CA SER A 119 -3.69 54.38 10.32
C SER A 119 -5.19 54.47 10.06
N LYS A 120 -6.00 53.93 10.98
CA LYS A 120 -7.39 54.36 11.16
C LYS A 120 -7.62 54.74 12.62
N LYS A 121 -8.04 55.99 12.77
CA LYS A 121 -8.33 56.72 14.00
C LYS A 121 -9.41 55.98 14.81
N ARG A 122 -9.16 55.80 16.11
CA ARG A 122 -10.18 55.47 17.11
C ARG A 122 -10.98 56.74 17.42
N THR A 123 -12.28 56.70 17.19
CA THR A 123 -13.23 57.58 17.88
C THR A 123 -13.56 56.93 19.21
N TRP A 124 -13.45 57.70 20.30
CA TRP A 124 -13.80 57.31 21.66
C TRP A 124 -15.26 57.70 21.93
N ASP A 125 -15.98 56.84 22.66
CA ASP A 125 -17.04 57.26 23.60
C ASP A 125 -16.35 57.53 24.95
#